data_AF-A0A1R4KIH4-F1
#
_entry.id   AF-A0A1R4KIH4-F1
#
_cell.length_a   1.000
_cell.length_b   1.000
_cell.length_c   1.000
_cell.angle_alpha   90.00
_cell.angle_beta   90.00
_cell.angle_gamma   90.00
#
_symmetry.space_group_name_H-M   'P 1'
#
loop_
_entity.id
_entity.type
_entity.pdbx_description
1 polymer ?
#
loop_
_entity_poly.entity_id
_entity_poly.type
_entity_poly.pdbx_seq_one_letter_code
_entity_poly.pdbx_strand_id
1 'polypeptide(L)'
;MPRTPSAAAAHIGSRITAARTALSMTVDELAVGSRIDSSNIRSYESGRALMSLQSLVRIAEALKVDPGELLDGVVSDMFGRDR
;
A
#
# COMPACT_ATOMS: atom_id res chain seq x y z
N MET A 1 2.84 -15.41 12.23
CA MET A 1 2.60 -14.31 13.19
C MET A 1 1.58 -13.36 12.59
N PRO A 2 0.48 -13.03 13.31
CA PRO A 2 -0.35 -11.91 12.91
C PRO A 2 0.50 -10.65 13.05
N ARG A 3 0.81 -10.00 11.93
CA ARG A 3 1.37 -8.65 11.96
C ARG A 3 0.24 -7.75 12.43
N THR A 4 0.29 -7.28 13.67
CA THR A 4 -0.65 -6.26 14.14
C THR A 4 -0.55 -5.11 13.15
N PRO A 5 -1.63 -4.76 12.43
CA PRO A 5 -1.58 -3.70 11.44
C PRO A 5 -1.24 -2.40 12.18
N SER A 6 -0.17 -1.71 11.76
CA SER A 6 0.11 -0.38 12.25
C SER A 6 -0.89 0.59 11.63
N ALA A 7 -1.17 1.71 12.31
CA ALA A 7 -2.03 2.75 11.74
C ALA A 7 -1.47 3.25 10.39
N ALA A 8 -0.14 3.25 10.23
CA ALA A 8 0.52 3.58 8.98
C ALA A 8 0.16 2.59 7.86
N ALA A 9 0.15 1.29 8.14
CA ALA A 9 -0.19 0.27 7.15
C ALA A 9 -1.64 0.42 6.67
N ALA A 10 -2.58 0.64 7.59
CA ALA A 10 -3.98 0.88 7.26
C ALA A 10 -4.16 2.16 6.41
N HIS A 11 -3.47 3.24 6.75
CA HIS A 11 -3.54 4.50 6.03
C HIS A 11 -3.00 4.38 4.60
N ILE A 12 -1.77 3.86 4.43
CA ILE A 12 -1.15 3.66 3.11
C ILE A 12 -2.02 2.70 2.26
N GLY A 13 -2.50 1.61 2.85
CA GLY A 13 -3.38 0.65 2.17
C GLY A 13 -4.67 1.26 1.64
N SER A 14 -5.28 2.16 2.42
CA SER A 14 -6.49 2.90 1.99
C SER A 14 -6.21 3.80 0.80
N ARG A 15 -5.05 4.47 0.75
CA ARG A 15 -4.64 5.34 -0.37
C ARG A 15 -4.37 4.54 -1.64
N ILE A 16 -3.71 3.38 -1.52
CA ILE A 16 -3.52 2.44 -2.64
C ILE A 16 -4.88 2.01 -3.20
N THR A 17 -5.82 1.63 -2.32
CA THR A 17 -7.18 1.22 -2.72
C THR A 17 -7.91 2.35 -3.44
N ALA A 18 -7.83 3.58 -2.91
CA ALA A 18 -8.46 4.75 -3.50
C ALA A 18 -7.90 5.06 -4.90
N ALA A 19 -6.57 5.10 -5.05
CA ALA A 19 -5.92 5.33 -6.33
C ALA A 19 -6.25 4.23 -7.36
N ARG A 20 -6.23 2.96 -6.94
CA ARG A 20 -6.58 1.83 -7.81
C ARG A 20 -8.03 1.92 -8.30
N THR A 21 -8.97 2.18 -7.38
CA THR A 21 -10.40 2.25 -7.73
C THR A 21 -10.74 3.48 -8.58
N ALA A 22 -10.03 4.61 -8.40
CA ALA A 22 -10.14 5.77 -9.28
C ALA A 22 -9.76 5.46 -10.74
N LEU A 23 -8.85 4.51 -10.95
CA LEU A 23 -8.48 4.00 -12.28
C LEU A 23 -9.37 2.85 -12.78
N SER A 24 -10.42 2.48 -12.04
CA SER A 24 -11.24 1.28 -12.31
C SER A 24 -10.43 -0.01 -12.44
N MET A 25 -9.24 -0.07 -11.82
CA MET A 25 -8.37 -1.23 -11.87
C MET A 25 -8.80 -2.27 -10.83
N THR A 26 -8.73 -3.54 -11.19
CA THR A 26 -8.85 -4.67 -10.27
C THR A 26 -7.55 -4.89 -9.50
N VAL A 27 -7.62 -5.64 -8.39
CA VAL A 27 -6.42 -6.05 -7.64
C VAL A 27 -5.45 -6.84 -8.52
N ASP A 28 -5.96 -7.72 -9.39
CA ASP A 28 -5.12 -8.58 -10.21
C ASP A 28 -4.43 -7.76 -11.33
N GLU A 29 -5.07 -6.73 -11.87
CA GLU A 29 -4.43 -5.78 -12.79
C GLU A 29 -3.32 -4.97 -12.10
N LEU A 30 -3.55 -4.50 -10.87
CA LEU A 30 -2.50 -3.82 -10.09
C LEU A 30 -1.34 -4.78 -9.78
N ALA A 31 -1.64 -6.03 -9.43
CA ALA A 31 -0.65 -7.08 -9.19
C ALA A 31 0.23 -7.31 -10.43
N VAL A 32 -0.37 -7.42 -11.62
CA VAL A 32 0.36 -7.54 -12.89
C VAL A 32 1.20 -6.28 -13.17
N GLY A 33 0.60 -5.09 -13.08
CA GLY A 33 1.28 -3.82 -13.38
C GLY A 33 2.47 -3.53 -12.47
N SER A 34 2.33 -3.84 -11.18
CA SER A 34 3.42 -3.70 -10.19
C SER A 34 4.36 -4.91 -10.18
N ARG A 35 3.99 -6.02 -10.82
CA ARG A 35 4.60 -7.37 -10.72
C ARG A 35 4.84 -7.79 -9.27
N ILE A 36 3.78 -7.67 -8.48
CA ILE A 36 3.66 -8.11 -7.08
C ILE A 36 2.51 -9.11 -7.02
N ASP A 37 2.65 -10.16 -6.21
CA ASP A 37 1.59 -11.15 -6.05
C ASP A 37 0.27 -10.53 -5.55
N SER A 38 -0.87 -10.98 -6.09
CA SER A 38 -2.17 -10.37 -5.78
C SER A 38 -2.61 -10.61 -4.32
N SER A 39 -2.09 -11.64 -3.64
CA SER A 39 -2.29 -11.82 -2.20
C SER A 39 -1.55 -10.75 -1.38
N ASN A 40 -0.36 -10.33 -1.83
CA ASN A 40 0.38 -9.23 -1.21
C ASN A 40 -0.32 -7.90 -1.46
N ILE A 41 -0.82 -7.62 -2.68
CA ILE A 41 -1.62 -6.42 -2.94
C ILE A 41 -2.83 -6.34 -2.01
N ARG A 42 -3.60 -7.43 -1.86
CA ARG A 42 -4.71 -7.51 -0.89
C ARG A 42 -4.25 -7.26 0.54
N SER A 43 -3.09 -7.81 0.94
CA SER A 43 -2.51 -7.60 2.27
C SER A 43 -2.15 -6.13 2.50
N TYR A 44 -1.59 -5.45 1.50
CA TYR A 44 -1.25 -4.02 1.56
C TYR A 44 -2.50 -3.15 1.58
N GLU A 45 -3.46 -3.37 0.68
CA GLU A 45 -4.71 -2.59 0.62
C GLU A 45 -5.55 -2.71 1.89
N SER A 46 -5.57 -3.90 2.50
CA SER A 46 -6.25 -4.13 3.79
C SER A 46 -5.44 -3.65 5.00
N GLY A 47 -4.24 -3.11 4.80
CA GLY A 47 -3.34 -2.66 5.88
C GLY A 47 -2.77 -3.78 6.74
N ARG A 48 -2.93 -5.05 6.36
CA ARG A 48 -2.43 -6.22 7.12
C ARG A 48 -0.90 -6.33 7.09
N ALA A 49 -0.25 -5.69 6.13
CA ALA A 49 1.20 -5.65 6.02
C ALA A 49 1.68 -4.30 5.49
N LEU A 50 2.87 -3.90 5.94
CA LEU A 50 3.67 -2.90 5.25
C LEU A 50 4.46 -3.55 4.11
N MET A 51 4.73 -2.75 3.10
CA MET A 51 5.49 -3.09 1.92
C MET A 51 6.92 -2.54 2.03
N SER A 52 7.86 -3.09 1.28
CA SER A 52 9.18 -2.47 1.12
C SER A 52 9.06 -1.18 0.30
N LEU A 53 10.03 -0.28 0.42
CA LEU A 53 10.10 0.93 -0.41
C LEU A 53 10.11 0.58 -1.92
N GLN A 54 10.80 -0.48 -2.31
CA GLN A 54 10.79 -0.97 -3.69
C GLN A 54 9.38 -1.37 -4.15
N SER A 55 8.60 -2.04 -3.29
CA SER A 55 7.22 -2.43 -3.59
C SER A 55 6.30 -1.22 -3.68
N LEU A 56 6.50 -0.23 -2.79
CA LEU A 56 5.76 1.04 -2.82
C LEU A 56 5.95 1.76 -4.15
N VAL A 57 7.21 1.92 -4.59
CA VAL A 57 7.52 2.58 -5.88
C VAL A 57 6.87 1.84 -7.05
N ARG A 58 6.94 0.51 -7.09
CA ARG A 58 6.32 -0.30 -8.15
C ARG A 58 4.80 -0.20 -8.17
N ILE A 59 4.17 -0.09 -7.01
CA ILE A 59 2.72 0.13 -6.90
C ILE A 59 2.37 1.53 -7.41
N ALA A 60 3.12 2.56 -7.01
CA ALA A 60 2.90 3.94 -7.46
C ALA A 60 3.05 4.08 -8.97
N GLU A 61 4.09 3.48 -9.57
CA GLU A 61 4.29 3.42 -11.03
C GLU A 61 3.10 2.77 -11.74
N ALA A 62 2.61 1.62 -11.23
CA ALA A 62 1.47 0.93 -11.80
C ALA A 62 0.17 1.74 -11.68
N LEU A 63 0.03 2.53 -10.62
CA LEU A 63 -1.07 3.45 -10.37
C LEU A 63 -0.90 4.83 -11.02
N LYS A 64 0.24 5.07 -11.69
CA LYS A 64 0.55 6.35 -12.35
C LYS A 64 0.45 7.57 -11.40
N VAL A 65 0.88 7.39 -10.15
CA VAL A 65 0.97 8.45 -9.13
C VAL A 65 2.39 8.57 -8.61
N ASP A 66 2.73 9.69 -7.99
CA ASP A 66 4.00 9.80 -7.26
C ASP A 66 3.98 8.91 -5.99
N PRO A 67 5.06 8.18 -5.64
CA PRO A 67 5.10 7.39 -4.40
C PRO A 67 4.81 8.20 -3.13
N GLY A 68 5.17 9.48 -3.11
CA GLY A 68 4.88 10.41 -2.02
C GLY A 68 3.38 10.63 -1.81
N GLU A 69 2.56 10.56 -2.87
CA GLU A 69 1.11 10.64 -2.74
C GLU A 69 0.52 9.45 -1.98
N LEU A 70 1.16 8.28 -1.99
CA LEU A 70 0.74 7.12 -1.20
C LEU A 70 1.16 7.23 0.27
N LEU A 71 2.15 8.09 0.57
CA LEU A 71 2.68 8.34 1.91
C LEU A 71 2.12 9.61 2.55
N ASP A 72 1.35 10.41 1.82
CA ASP A 72 0.82 11.67 2.32
C ASP A 72 -0.06 11.47 3.57
N GLY A 73 0.26 12.24 4.62
CA GLY A 73 -0.32 12.13 5.96
C GLY A 73 0.27 11.03 6.86
N VAL A 74 1.25 10.25 6.39
CA VAL A 74 1.94 9.27 7.25
C VAL A 74 2.91 9.98 8.20
N VAL A 75 2.77 9.71 9.51
CA VAL A 75 3.65 10.24 10.57
C VAL A 75 4.22 9.13 11.44
N SER A 76 5.34 9.38 12.13
CA SER A 76 6.07 8.39 12.95
C SER A 76 5.19 7.70 13.99
N ASP A 77 4.29 8.42 14.65
CA ASP A 77 3.43 7.88 15.71
C ASP A 77 2.50 6.75 15.21
N MET A 78 2.23 6.71 13.90
CA MET A 78 1.37 5.71 13.28
C MET A 78 2.02 4.33 13.18
N PHE A 79 3.35 4.23 13.32
CA PHE A 79 4.08 2.96 13.31
C PHE A 79 4.04 2.25 14.67
N GLY A 80 3.49 2.90 15.70
CA GLY A 80 3.63 2.48 17.09
C GLY A 80 4.96 2.98 17.65
N ARG A 81 4.99 3.32 18.93
CA ARG A 81 6.26 3.65 19.59
C ARG A 81 7.13 2.41 19.56
N ASP A 82 8.27 2.49 18.86
CA ASP A 82 9.39 1.61 19.11
C ASP A 82 9.61 1.58 20.63
N ARG A 83 9.44 0.41 21.22
CA ARG A 83 9.75 0.19 22.64
C ARG A 83 11.18 -0.27 22.76
#